data_AF-K1U936-F1
#
_entry.id   AF-K1U936-F1
#
_cell.length_a   1.000
_cell.length_b   1.000
_cell.length_c   1.000
_cell.angle_alpha   90.00
_cell.angle_beta   90.00
_cell.angle_gamma   90.00
#
_symmetry.space_group_name_H-M   'P 1'
#
loop_
_entity.id
_entity.type
_entity.pdbx_description
1 polymer ?
#
loop_
_entity_poly.entity_id
_entity_poly.type
_entity_poly.pdbx_seq_one_letter_code
_entity_poly.pdbx_strand_id
1 'polypeptide(L)'
;MAIYQLRRDAPVELRFANLGSLAAPPDPANYEAVYTREVYPDDDTGRILENFYYIFNDERPGDFVGHSLSVSDIVALKQDGKVSYHYCDSMGFQELPAFQKPENYLKAAEMSMEDDYGMI
;
A
#
# COMPACT_ATOMS: atom_id res chain seq x y z
N MET A 1 7.28 -1.13 -6.21
CA MET A 1 6.01 -1.22 -5.46
C MET A 1 6.19 -0.54 -4.11
N ALA A 2 5.08 -0.13 -3.50
CA ALA A 2 5.03 0.34 -2.12
C ALA A 2 3.81 -0.23 -1.39
N ILE A 3 3.94 -0.50 -0.09
CA ILE A 3 2.81 -0.80 0.80
C ILE A 3 2.48 0.47 1.57
N TYR A 4 1.21 0.83 1.55
CA TYR A 4 0.64 1.90 2.33
C TYR A 4 -0.26 1.30 3.41
N GLN A 5 -0.03 1.70 4.66
CA GLN A 5 -0.86 1.32 5.80
C GLN A 5 -1.43 2.58 6.44
N LEU A 6 -2.57 2.43 7.11
CA LEU A 6 -3.19 3.52 7.83
C LEU A 6 -2.26 3.99 8.96
N ARG A 7 -2.03 5.30 9.03
CA ARG A 7 -1.27 5.92 10.11
C ARG A 7 -1.91 5.60 11.46
N ARG A 8 -1.13 5.69 12.53
CA ARG A 8 -1.64 5.46 13.89
C ARG A 8 -2.78 6.40 14.27
N ASP A 9 -2.74 7.64 13.80
CA ASP A 9 -3.71 8.71 14.04
C ASP A 9 -4.85 8.76 13.02
N ALA A 10 -4.88 7.86 12.05
CA ALA A 10 -5.99 7.75 11.11
C ALA A 10 -7.30 7.35 11.82
N PRO A 11 -8.48 7.79 11.32
CA PRO A 11 -9.77 7.44 11.91
C PRO A 11 -9.95 5.93 12.05
N VAL A 12 -10.43 5.49 13.22
CA VAL A 12 -10.51 4.07 13.59
C VAL A 12 -11.47 3.29 12.69
N GLU A 13 -12.50 3.96 12.18
CA GLU A 13 -13.49 3.41 11.27
C GLU A 13 -12.94 2.99 9.90
N LEU A 14 -11.73 3.45 9.53
CA LEU A 14 -11.07 3.03 8.30
C LEU A 14 -10.37 1.67 8.46
N ARG A 15 -10.04 1.28 9.69
CA ARG A 15 -9.25 0.07 9.97
C ARG A 15 -10.07 -1.18 9.65
N PHE A 16 -9.54 -2.02 8.76
CA PHE A 16 -10.19 -3.26 8.31
C PHE A 16 -11.57 -3.02 7.66
N ALA A 17 -11.85 -1.81 7.19
CA ALA A 17 -13.08 -1.51 6.49
C ALA A 17 -12.98 -1.99 5.03
N ASN A 18 -14.06 -2.56 4.51
CA ASN A 18 -14.15 -2.90 3.10
C ASN A 18 -14.38 -1.62 2.28
N LEU A 19 -13.88 -1.55 1.05
CA LEU A 19 -13.95 -0.32 0.25
C LEU A 19 -15.39 0.15 0.07
N GLY A 20 -16.31 -0.80 -0.18
CA GLY A 20 -17.73 -0.52 -0.35
C GLY A 20 -18.48 -0.05 0.90
N SER A 21 -17.88 -0.14 2.09
CA SER A 21 -18.48 0.35 3.35
C SER A 21 -18.06 1.77 3.71
N LEU A 22 -17.08 2.34 3.01
CA LEU A 22 -16.58 3.68 3.30
C LEU A 22 -17.58 4.75 2.84
N ALA A 23 -17.74 5.79 3.65
CA ALA A 23 -18.59 6.94 3.31
C ALA A 23 -17.96 7.82 2.21
N ALA A 24 -16.65 7.72 2.01
CA ALA A 24 -15.88 8.42 1.00
C ALA A 24 -14.68 7.56 0.56
N PRO A 25 -14.09 7.81 -0.63
CA PRO A 25 -12.86 7.13 -1.04
C PRO A 25 -11.73 7.30 -0.01
N PRO A 26 -10.80 6.34 0.10
CA PRO A 26 -9.62 6.47 0.96
C PRO A 26 -8.85 7.76 0.68
N ASP A 27 -8.64 8.58 1.70
CA ASP A 27 -7.84 9.80 1.61
C ASP A 27 -6.35 9.47 1.82
N PRO A 28 -5.46 9.78 0.86
CA PRO A 28 -4.03 9.56 1.00
C PRO A 28 -3.39 10.13 2.26
N ALA A 29 -3.95 11.20 2.83
CA ALA A 29 -3.42 11.81 4.05
C ALA A 29 -3.50 10.88 5.28
N ASN A 30 -4.37 9.88 5.24
CA ASN A 30 -4.53 8.88 6.31
C ASN A 30 -3.51 7.73 6.22
N TYR A 31 -2.70 7.69 5.17
CA TYR A 31 -1.79 6.58 4.88
C TYR A 31 -0.33 7.00 4.95
N GLU A 32 0.53 6.04 5.25
CA GLU A 32 1.99 6.18 5.14
C GLU A 32 2.57 5.00 4.37
N ALA A 33 3.60 5.26 3.56
CA ALA A 33 4.33 4.20 2.86
C ALA A 33 5.27 3.50 3.86
N VAL A 34 4.92 2.29 4.28
CA VAL A 34 5.69 1.54 5.29
C VAL A 34 6.79 0.66 4.70
N TYR A 35 6.77 0.46 3.38
CA TYR A 35 7.71 -0.42 2.70
C TYR A 35 7.76 -0.16 1.21
N THR A 36 8.95 -0.20 0.62
CA THR A 36 9.12 -0.21 -0.83
C THR A 36 10.11 -1.25 -1.29
N ARG A 37 9.90 -1.75 -2.52
CA ARG A 37 10.81 -2.68 -3.20
C ARG A 37 10.55 -2.67 -4.70
N GLU A 38 11.44 -3.26 -5.48
CA GLU A 38 11.17 -3.51 -6.90
C GLU A 38 10.04 -4.53 -7.10
N VAL A 39 9.25 -4.33 -8.16
CA VAL A 39 8.20 -5.26 -8.59
C VAL A 39 8.88 -6.38 -9.37
N TYR A 40 8.50 -7.64 -9.12
CA TYR A 40 8.94 -8.74 -9.96
C TYR A 40 8.35 -8.61 -11.38
N PRO A 41 9.11 -8.92 -12.44
CA PRO A 41 8.58 -8.85 -13.80
C PRO A 41 7.44 -9.86 -13.98
N ASP A 42 6.23 -9.33 -14.13
CA ASP A 42 5.00 -10.07 -14.37
C ASP A 42 3.99 -9.10 -15.02
N ASP A 43 3.18 -9.61 -15.96
CA ASP A 43 2.18 -8.86 -16.72
C ASP A 43 0.78 -8.98 -16.13
N ASP A 44 0.52 -9.96 -15.26
CA ASP A 44 -0.77 -10.14 -14.60
C ASP A 44 -0.79 -9.40 -13.24
N THR A 45 -1.52 -8.27 -13.23
CA THR A 45 -1.67 -7.44 -12.02
C THR A 45 -2.28 -8.21 -10.85
N GLY A 46 -3.28 -9.05 -11.10
CA GLY A 46 -3.94 -9.83 -10.05
C GLY A 46 -2.97 -10.84 -9.42
N ARG A 47 -2.20 -11.56 -10.24
CA ARG A 47 -1.18 -12.49 -9.76
C ARG A 47 -0.09 -11.82 -8.95
N ILE A 48 0.35 -10.63 -9.34
CA ILE A 48 1.31 -9.83 -8.58
C ILE A 48 0.77 -9.50 -7.19
N LEU A 49 -0.48 -9.03 -7.12
CA LEU A 49 -1.12 -8.63 -5.86
C LEU A 49 -1.31 -9.81 -4.92
N GLU A 50 -1.80 -10.95 -5.43
CA GLU A 50 -1.94 -12.19 -4.65
C GLU A 50 -0.59 -12.71 -4.14
N ASN A 51 0.47 -12.64 -4.96
CA ASN A 51 1.81 -13.01 -4.52
C ASN A 51 2.34 -12.08 -3.43
N PHE A 52 2.08 -10.78 -3.52
CA PHE A 52 2.41 -9.87 -2.42
C PHE A 52 1.60 -10.14 -1.17
N TYR A 53 0.30 -10.44 -1.29
CA TYR A 53 -0.49 -10.86 -0.15
C TYR A 53 0.12 -12.06 0.56
N TYR A 54 0.54 -13.08 -0.18
CA TYR A 54 1.26 -14.24 0.36
C TYR A 54 2.59 -13.83 1.02
N ILE A 55 3.45 -13.09 0.32
CA ILE A 55 4.77 -12.68 0.84
C ILE A 55 4.65 -11.92 2.15
N PHE A 56 3.77 -10.91 2.25
CA PHE A 56 3.70 -10.07 3.44
C PHE A 56 2.95 -10.69 4.62
N ASN A 57 2.29 -11.84 4.40
CA ASN A 57 1.62 -12.62 5.43
C ASN A 57 2.40 -13.87 5.87
N ASP A 58 2.97 -14.63 4.93
CA ASP A 58 3.60 -15.92 5.18
C ASP A 58 5.14 -15.89 5.04
N GLU A 59 5.67 -15.15 4.07
CA GLU A 59 7.12 -15.06 3.79
C GLU A 59 7.67 -13.65 4.05
N ARG A 60 7.25 -13.07 5.18
CA ARG A 60 7.46 -11.65 5.47
C ARG A 60 8.95 -11.25 5.37
N PRO A 61 9.29 -10.21 4.59
CA PRO A 61 10.66 -9.68 4.53
C PRO A 61 11.15 -9.25 5.91
N GLY A 62 12.43 -9.50 6.23
CA GLY A 62 12.99 -9.20 7.55
C GLY A 62 13.10 -7.71 7.88
N ASP A 63 13.10 -6.87 6.85
CA ASP A 63 13.12 -5.40 6.92
C ASP A 63 11.72 -4.78 6.82
N PHE A 64 10.65 -5.60 6.72
CA PHE A 64 9.29 -5.11 6.73
C PHE A 64 8.83 -4.77 8.15
N VAL A 65 8.69 -3.48 8.43
CA VAL A 65 8.30 -2.94 9.74
C VAL A 65 6.79 -2.72 9.91
N GLY A 66 6.02 -2.88 8.83
CA GLY A 66 4.57 -2.79 8.84
C GLY A 66 3.88 -4.02 9.45
N HIS A 67 2.56 -3.94 9.60
CA HIS A 67 1.75 -5.12 9.94
C HIS A 67 1.51 -6.02 8.73
N SER A 68 1.03 -7.25 8.96
CA SER A 68 0.51 -8.14 7.91
C SER A 68 -0.34 -7.37 6.90
N LEU A 69 -0.15 -7.65 5.60
CA LEU A 69 -1.02 -7.05 4.58
C LEU A 69 -2.45 -7.51 4.80
N SER A 70 -3.37 -6.55 4.96
CA SER A 70 -4.72 -6.79 5.44
C SER A 70 -5.72 -5.82 4.80
N VAL A 71 -7.01 -6.10 5.00
CA VAL A 71 -8.10 -5.20 4.58
C VAL A 71 -7.80 -3.78 5.05
N SER A 72 -8.02 -2.79 4.18
CA SER A 72 -7.68 -1.36 4.33
C SER A 72 -6.27 -0.94 3.96
N ASP A 73 -5.34 -1.87 3.74
CA ASP A 73 -4.02 -1.56 3.20
C ASP A 73 -4.08 -1.27 1.69
N ILE A 74 -3.10 -0.54 1.17
CA ILE A 74 -3.01 -0.21 -0.25
C ILE A 74 -1.65 -0.64 -0.80
N VAL A 75 -1.66 -1.37 -1.91
CA VAL A 75 -0.47 -1.74 -2.66
C VAL A 75 -0.35 -0.83 -3.87
N ALA A 76 0.74 -0.07 -3.96
CA ALA A 76 1.08 0.68 -5.15
C ALA A 76 2.02 -0.12 -6.05
N LEU A 77 1.64 -0.30 -7.31
CA LEU A 77 2.42 -0.99 -8.33
C LEU A 77 2.93 0.00 -9.37
N LYS A 78 4.18 -0.14 -9.77
CA LYS A 78 4.73 0.58 -10.93
C LYS A 78 5.03 -0.42 -12.03
N GLN A 79 4.29 -0.35 -13.12
CA GLN A 79 4.44 -1.19 -14.31
C GLN A 79 4.49 -0.28 -15.54
N ASP A 80 5.44 -0.51 -16.44
CA ASP A 80 5.62 0.29 -17.67
C ASP A 80 5.63 1.81 -17.44
N GLY A 81 6.24 2.23 -16.33
CA GLY A 81 6.33 3.65 -15.94
C GLY A 81 5.02 4.24 -15.38
N LYS A 82 3.93 3.48 -15.33
CA LYS A 82 2.64 3.90 -14.74
C LYS A 82 2.48 3.34 -13.34
N VAL A 83 1.83 4.13 -12.49
CA VAL A 83 1.55 3.75 -11.10
C VAL A 83 0.06 3.49 -10.94
N SER A 84 -0.29 2.34 -10.39
CA SER A 84 -1.65 1.98 -9.98
C SER A 84 -1.67 1.69 -8.48
N TYR A 85 -2.82 1.93 -7.85
CA TYR A 85 -3.02 1.75 -6.41
C TYR A 85 -4.14 0.75 -6.19
N HIS A 86 -3.91 -0.24 -5.33
CA HIS A 86 -4.82 -1.36 -5.15
C HIS A 86 -5.15 -1.52 -3.67
N TYR A 87 -6.40 -1.25 -3.32
CA TYR A 87 -6.95 -1.44 -1.99
C TYR A 87 -7.13 -2.92 -1.70
N CYS A 88 -6.57 -3.41 -0.60
CA CYS A 88 -6.88 -4.74 -0.08
C CYS A 88 -8.29 -4.72 0.50
N ASP A 89 -9.23 -5.39 -0.15
CA ASP A 89 -10.62 -5.51 0.29
C ASP A 89 -10.85 -6.88 0.95
N SER A 90 -12.04 -7.11 1.49
CA SER A 90 -12.49 -8.41 2.02
C SER A 90 -12.32 -9.58 1.05
N MET A 91 -12.38 -9.31 -0.25
CA MET A 91 -12.18 -10.30 -1.31
C MET A 91 -11.26 -9.70 -2.38
N GLY A 92 -9.98 -10.05 -2.30
CA GLY A 92 -8.95 -9.63 -3.26
C GLY A 92 -8.66 -8.13 -3.19
N PHE A 93 -8.35 -7.55 -4.35
CA PHE A 93 -7.91 -6.17 -4.46
C PHE A 93 -8.80 -5.36 -5.40
N GLN A 94 -9.01 -4.08 -5.08
CA GLN A 94 -9.75 -3.14 -5.92
C GLN A 94 -8.87 -1.93 -6.26
N GLU A 95 -8.83 -1.56 -7.53
CA GLU A 95 -8.05 -0.40 -7.97
C GLU A 95 -8.65 0.92 -7.48
N LEU A 96 -7.80 1.84 -7.03
CA LEU A 96 -8.11 3.20 -6.62
C LEU A 96 -7.55 4.20 -7.66
N PRO A 97 -8.28 4.47 -8.76
CA PRO A 97 -7.76 5.27 -9.88
C PRO A 97 -7.48 6.74 -9.52
N ALA A 98 -8.03 7.23 -8.41
CA ALA A 98 -7.92 8.62 -7.98
C ALA A 98 -7.22 8.78 -6.62
N PHE A 99 -6.52 7.76 -6.11
CA PHE A 99 -5.88 7.82 -4.79
C PHE A 99 -4.82 8.91 -4.72
N GLN A 100 -3.70 8.75 -5.44
CA GLN A 100 -2.66 9.76 -5.52
C GLN A 100 -2.29 10.09 -6.96
N LYS A 101 -1.79 11.32 -7.18
CA LYS A 101 -1.20 11.69 -8.46
C LYS A 101 0.03 10.81 -8.73
N PRO A 102 0.28 10.37 -9.98
CA PRO A 102 1.42 9.50 -10.32
C PRO A 102 2.79 10.03 -9.86
N GLU A 103 2.95 11.35 -9.80
CA GLU A 103 4.20 12.02 -9.40
C GLU A 103 4.51 11.93 -7.89
N ASN A 104 3.52 11.57 -7.06
CA ASN A 104 3.65 11.63 -5.60
C ASN A 104 4.13 10.31 -4.97
N TYR A 105 3.99 9.18 -5.66
CA TYR A 105 4.21 7.87 -5.04
C TYR A 105 5.68 7.65 -4.61
N LEU A 106 6.64 8.15 -5.41
CA LEU A 106 8.06 7.98 -5.15
C LEU A 106 8.52 8.90 -4.01
N LYS A 107 8.02 10.15 -4.02
CA LYS A 107 8.26 11.10 -2.91
C LYS A 107 7.68 10.60 -1.59
N ALA A 108 6.48 10.04 -1.60
CA ALA A 108 5.85 9.52 -0.39
C ALA A 108 6.64 8.32 0.19
N ALA A 109 7.23 7.49 -0.68
CA ALA A 109 8.09 6.39 -0.30
C ALA A 109 9.48 6.83 0.19
N GLU A 110 10.08 7.85 -0.42
CA GLU A 110 11.39 8.38 -0.01
C GLU A 110 11.29 9.11 1.33
N MET A 111 10.27 9.97 1.52
CA MET A 111 10.06 10.72 2.74
C MET A 111 9.82 9.82 3.97
N SER A 112 9.07 8.73 3.81
CA SER A 112 8.83 7.81 4.92
C SER A 112 10.08 7.02 5.34
N MET A 113 11.04 6.83 4.43
CA MET A 113 12.33 6.21 4.74
C MET A 113 13.32 7.20 5.35
N GLU A 114 13.29 8.48 4.95
CA GLU A 114 14.20 9.51 5.49
C GLU A 114 13.83 9.93 6.93
N ASP A 115 12.53 9.96 7.28
CA ASP A 115 12.08 10.30 8.63
C ASP A 115 12.59 9.33 9.72
N ASP A 116 12.89 8.08 9.36
CA ASP A 116 13.40 7.05 10.29
C ASP A 116 14.93 7.14 10.53
N TYR A 117 15.68 7.80 9.64
CA TYR A 117 17.14 7.98 9.76
C TYR A 117 17.54 9.20 10.61
N GLY A 118 16.60 10.06 11.01
CA GLY A 118 16.84 11.31 11.75
C GLY A 118 16.95 11.18 13.27
N MET A 119 16.81 9.97 13.81
CA MET A 119 16.76 9.72 15.27
C MET A 119 17.93 8.84 15.71
N ILE A 120 19.15 9.39 15.69
CA ILE A 120 20.34 8.83 16.36
C ILE A 120 21.10 9.93 17.08
#